data_AF-A0A1L4BZ50-F1
#
_entry.id   AF-A0A1L4BZ50-F1
#
_cell.length_a   1.000
_cell.length_b   1.000
_cell.length_c   1.000
_cell.angle_alpha   90.00
_cell.angle_beta   90.00
_cell.angle_gamma   90.00
#
_symmetry.space_group_name_H-M   'P 1'
#
loop_
_entity.id
_entity.type
_entity.pdbx_description
1 polymer ?
#
loop_
_entity_poly.entity_id
_entity_poly.type
_entity_poly.pdbx_seq_one_letter_code
_entity_poly.pdbx_strand_id
1 'polypeptide(L)'
;MIIALTQTNEYIQASDSKAPLLKGLRCPGCEKRVFLKKGESKIPHFSHHPKEACKVFSEGETREHLEGKLAIYNFFKKKGYMVKLEAYLKNLNQRPDILIESKKKL
;
A
#
# COMPACT_ATOMS: atom_id res chain seq x y z
N MET A 1 -0.51 5.43 1.82
CA MET A 1 -0.37 4.00 1.50
C MET A 1 -1.14 3.71 0.23
N ILE A 2 -0.61 2.92 -0.68
CA ILE A 2 -1.30 2.56 -1.92
C ILE A 2 -2.20 1.32 -1.71
N ILE A 3 -1.93 0.50 -0.71
CA ILE A 3 -2.62 -0.78 -0.48
C ILE A 3 -3.30 -0.83 0.89
N ALA A 4 -4.45 -1.49 0.96
CA ALA A 4 -5.13 -1.88 2.20
C ALA A 4 -5.59 -3.35 2.15
N LEU A 5 -5.92 -3.90 3.31
CA LEU A 5 -6.63 -5.16 3.47
C LEU A 5 -8.13 -4.92 3.54
N THR A 6 -8.89 -5.78 2.89
CA THR A 6 -10.34 -5.91 3.07
C THR A 6 -10.67 -6.65 4.38
N GLN A 7 -11.95 -6.75 4.70
CA GLN A 7 -12.43 -7.58 5.80
C GLN A 7 -12.20 -9.08 5.55
N THR A 8 -12.10 -9.50 4.28
CA THR A 8 -11.78 -10.87 3.85
C THR A 8 -10.27 -11.17 3.81
N ASN A 9 -9.43 -10.25 4.30
CA ASN A 9 -7.95 -10.32 4.23
C ASN A 9 -7.38 -10.33 2.79
N GLU A 10 -8.14 -9.80 1.84
CA GLU A 10 -7.64 -9.59 0.48
C GLU A 10 -6.98 -8.22 0.36
N TYR A 11 -5.95 -8.11 -0.48
CA TYR A 11 -5.29 -6.85 -0.75
C TYR A 11 -6.06 -6.06 -1.82
N ILE A 12 -6.27 -4.77 -1.59
CA ILE A 12 -6.87 -3.85 -2.56
C ILE A 12 -6.02 -2.61 -2.75
N GLN A 13 -5.86 -2.17 -4.01
CA GLN A 13 -5.20 -0.92 -4.34
C GLN A 13 -6.16 0.26 -4.18
N ALA A 14 -5.66 1.41 -3.75
CA ALA A 14 -6.47 2.62 -3.61
C ALA A 14 -7.04 3.13 -4.95
N SER A 15 -6.38 2.80 -6.06
CA SER A 15 -6.84 3.11 -7.42
C SER A 15 -7.92 2.15 -7.95
N ASP A 16 -8.19 1.04 -7.25
CA ASP A 16 -9.21 0.08 -7.66
C ASP A 16 -10.61 0.73 -7.61
N SER A 17 -11.44 0.47 -8.62
CA SER A 17 -12.80 1.03 -8.71
C SER A 17 -13.71 0.54 -7.58
N LYS A 18 -13.41 -0.62 -6.98
CA LYS A 18 -14.14 -1.17 -5.83
C LYS A 18 -13.72 -0.53 -4.51
N ALA A 19 -12.53 0.07 -4.42
CA ALA A 19 -11.99 0.61 -3.16
C ALA A 19 -12.93 1.61 -2.45
N PRO A 20 -13.61 2.55 -3.13
CA PRO A 20 -14.57 3.45 -2.49
C PRO A 20 -15.83 2.76 -1.93
N LEU A 21 -16.16 1.56 -2.42
CA LEU A 21 -17.37 0.83 -2.03
C LEU A 21 -17.14 -0.08 -0.81
N LEU A 22 -15.87 -0.38 -0.51
CA LEU A 22 -15.51 -1.27 0.59
C LEU A 22 -15.49 -0.54 1.93
N LYS A 23 -15.98 -1.23 2.95
CA LYS A 23 -15.95 -0.79 4.35
C LYS A 23 -14.94 -1.61 5.14
N GLY A 24 -14.51 -1.06 6.27
CA GLY A 24 -13.63 -1.80 7.19
C GLY A 24 -12.25 -2.12 6.61
N LEU A 25 -11.72 -1.25 5.75
CA LEU A 25 -10.37 -1.38 5.22
C LEU A 25 -9.35 -1.22 6.33
N ARG A 26 -8.31 -2.05 6.29
CA ARG A 26 -7.27 -2.13 7.33
C ARG A 26 -5.88 -2.00 6.75
N CYS A 27 -4.97 -1.46 7.52
CA CYS A 27 -3.55 -1.46 7.18
C CYS A 27 -2.99 -2.89 7.24
N PRO A 28 -2.24 -3.37 6.22
CA PRO A 28 -1.66 -4.72 6.26
C PRO A 28 -0.58 -4.89 7.32
N GLY A 29 0.05 -3.80 7.78
CA GLY A 29 1.15 -3.86 8.75
C GLY A 29 0.70 -3.83 10.21
N CYS A 30 -0.35 -3.06 10.53
CA CYS A 30 -0.81 -2.89 11.91
C CYS A 30 -2.27 -3.27 12.13
N GLU A 31 -2.98 -3.68 11.08
CA GLU A 31 -4.40 -4.05 11.07
C GLU A 31 -5.39 -2.97 11.53
N LYS A 32 -4.90 -1.75 11.79
CA LYS A 32 -5.73 -0.61 12.15
C LYS A 32 -6.54 -0.11 10.97
N ARG A 33 -7.67 0.54 11.27
CA ARG A 33 -8.58 1.07 10.25
C ARG A 33 -7.92 2.16 9.43
N VAL A 34 -8.15 2.10 8.13
CA VAL A 34 -7.75 3.12 7.16
C VAL A 34 -8.94 3.56 6.34
N PHE A 35 -8.87 4.76 5.79
CA PHE A 35 -9.87 5.28 4.87
C PHE A 35 -9.22 5.71 3.56
N LEU A 36 -9.98 5.60 2.48
CA LEU A 36 -9.57 6.03 1.15
C LEU A 36 -9.59 7.56 1.07
N LYS A 37 -8.48 8.16 0.67
CA LYS A 37 -8.39 9.53 0.20
C LYS A 37 -8.31 9.51 -1.32
N LYS A 38 -9.33 10.04 -1.98
CA LYS A 38 -9.43 10.15 -3.44
C LYS A 38 -10.02 11.53 -3.79
N GLY A 39 -9.43 12.18 -4.78
CA GLY A 39 -9.89 13.47 -5.32
C GLY A 39 -9.31 13.68 -6.72
N GLU A 40 -9.84 14.64 -7.47
CA GLU A 40 -9.55 14.79 -8.91
C GLU A 40 -8.05 15.00 -9.22
N SER A 41 -7.30 15.67 -8.36
CA SER A 41 -5.87 15.97 -8.56
C SER A 41 -4.93 15.18 -7.65
N LYS A 42 -5.45 14.22 -6.87
CA LYS A 42 -4.66 13.47 -5.87
C LYS A 42 -4.55 12.00 -6.25
N ILE A 43 -3.37 11.43 -6.07
CA ILE A 43 -3.18 9.98 -6.17
C ILE A 43 -4.03 9.32 -5.09
N PRO A 44 -4.92 8.39 -5.46
CA PRO A 44 -5.69 7.64 -4.48
C PRO A 44 -4.76 6.93 -3.51
N HIS A 45 -4.99 7.11 -2.21
CA HIS A 45 -4.20 6.45 -1.18
C HIS A 45 -5.02 6.26 0.10
N PHE A 46 -4.61 5.29 0.90
CA PHE A 46 -5.15 5.06 2.23
C PHE A 46 -4.40 5.85 3.29
N SER A 47 -5.15 6.38 4.24
CA SER A 47 -4.64 7.03 5.46
C SER A 47 -5.25 6.37 6.69
N HIS A 48 -4.47 6.26 7.76
CA HIS A 48 -4.99 5.87 9.07
C HIS A 48 -5.94 6.95 9.60
N HIS A 49 -6.95 6.53 10.37
CA HIS A 49 -7.75 7.47 11.14
C HIS A 49 -6.89 8.20 12.19
N PRO A 50 -7.25 9.44 12.58
CA PRO A 50 -6.58 10.13 13.67
C PRO A 50 -6.50 9.23 14.92
N LYS A 51 -5.36 9.24 15.63
CA LYS A 51 -5.04 8.40 16.81
C LYS A 51 -4.76 6.92 16.54
N GLU A 52 -4.93 6.42 15.31
CA GLU A 52 -4.51 5.08 14.93
C GLU A 52 -3.00 5.05 14.63
N ALA A 53 -2.17 5.09 15.67
CA ALA A 53 -0.71 5.06 15.52
C ALA A 53 -0.26 3.74 14.86
N CYS A 54 0.42 3.83 13.72
CA CYS A 54 1.01 2.68 13.06
C CYS A 54 2.46 2.52 13.53
N LYS A 55 2.72 1.53 14.38
CA LYS A 55 4.09 1.23 14.87
C LYS A 55 5.04 0.77 13.76
N VAL A 56 4.48 0.36 12.61
CA VAL A 56 5.22 -0.12 11.43
C VAL A 56 5.52 1.02 10.45
N PHE A 57 4.88 2.19 10.60
CA PHE A 57 5.06 3.32 9.68
C PHE A 57 4.66 4.64 10.37
N SER A 58 5.63 5.54 10.59
CA SER A 58 5.46 6.65 11.54
C SER A 58 5.20 8.03 10.91
N GLU A 59 5.25 8.18 9.57
CA GLU A 59 5.15 9.49 8.92
C GLU A 59 4.03 9.55 7.88
N GLY A 60 3.56 10.75 7.56
CA GLY A 60 2.63 10.96 6.44
C GLY A 60 3.35 10.83 5.11
N GLU A 61 2.75 10.16 4.14
CA GLU A 61 3.33 10.06 2.80
C GLU A 61 3.00 11.29 1.96
N THR A 62 4.03 11.86 1.33
CA THR A 62 3.84 12.94 0.35
C THR A 62 3.34 12.38 -0.97
N ARG A 63 2.90 13.28 -1.86
CA ARG A 63 2.49 12.90 -3.21
C ARG A 63 3.66 12.26 -3.97
N GLU A 64 4.85 12.84 -3.86
CA GLU A 64 6.07 12.42 -4.54
C GLU A 64 6.47 11.01 -4.10
N HIS A 65 6.33 10.68 -2.81
CA HIS A 65 6.58 9.33 -2.29
C HIS A 65 5.62 8.30 -2.93
N LEU A 66 4.33 8.63 -3.04
CA LEU A 66 3.35 7.76 -3.69
C LEU A 66 3.64 7.58 -5.19
N GLU A 67 4.02 8.66 -5.89
CA GLU A 67 4.44 8.62 -7.30
C GLU A 67 5.66 7.74 -7.50
N GLY A 68 6.68 7.91 -6.67
CA GLY A 68 7.91 7.12 -6.69
C GLY A 68 7.63 5.64 -6.51
N LYS A 69 6.77 5.27 -5.55
CA LYS A 69 6.37 3.87 -5.36
C LYS A 69 5.72 3.27 -6.60
N LEU A 70 4.75 3.97 -7.16
CA LEU A 70 4.03 3.52 -8.36
C LEU A 70 4.97 3.41 -9.56
N ALA A 71 5.90 4.35 -9.72
CA ALA A 71 6.88 4.34 -10.81
C ALA A 71 7.78 3.10 -10.74
N ILE A 72 8.36 2.82 -9.58
CA ILE A 72 9.23 1.65 -9.37
C ILE A 72 8.43 0.35 -9.53
N TYR A 73 7.23 0.26 -8.93
CA TYR A 73 6.36 -0.90 -9.08
C TYR A 73 6.05 -1.19 -10.56
N ASN A 74 5.65 -0.16 -11.31
CA ASN A 74 5.33 -0.29 -12.73
C ASN A 74 6.56 -0.66 -13.57
N PHE A 75 7.73 -0.10 -13.25
CA PHE A 75 8.99 -0.41 -13.94
C PHE A 75 9.34 -1.90 -13.83
N PHE A 76 9.39 -2.44 -12.62
CA PHE A 76 9.74 -3.86 -12.43
C PHE A 76 8.63 -4.81 -12.90
N LYS A 77 7.35 -4.42 -12.73
CA LYS A 77 6.22 -5.19 -13.27
C LYS A 77 6.30 -5.32 -14.79
N LYS A 78 6.60 -4.24 -15.51
CA LYS A 78 6.79 -4.25 -16.98
C LYS A 78 7.94 -5.15 -17.41
N LYS A 79 8.97 -5.33 -16.58
CA LYS A 79 10.10 -6.24 -16.81
C LYS A 79 9.80 -7.70 -16.44
N GLY A 80 8.58 -8.02 -16.01
CA GLY A 80 8.17 -9.39 -15.67
C GLY A 80 8.61 -9.87 -14.29
N TYR A 81 9.04 -8.98 -13.40
CA TYR A 81 9.36 -9.34 -12.03
C TYR A 81 8.08 -9.57 -11.20
N MET A 82 8.18 -10.41 -10.18
CA MET A 82 7.17 -10.47 -9.13
C MET A 82 7.38 -9.28 -8.19
N VAL A 83 6.44 -8.33 -8.21
CA VAL A 83 6.53 -7.10 -7.43
C VAL A 83 5.25 -6.91 -6.64
N LYS A 84 5.38 -6.54 -5.36
CA LYS A 84 4.26 -6.25 -4.46
C LYS A 84 4.45 -4.88 -3.84
N LEU A 85 3.39 -4.08 -3.80
CA LEU A 85 3.35 -2.81 -3.07
C LEU A 85 3.03 -3.08 -1.61
N GLU A 86 3.76 -2.46 -0.69
CA GLU A 86 3.40 -2.39 0.74
C GLU A 86 3.05 -3.75 1.37
N ALA A 87 3.75 -4.80 0.94
CA ALA A 87 3.53 -6.16 1.41
C ALA A 87 3.99 -6.30 2.87
N TYR A 88 3.16 -6.87 3.74
CA TYR A 88 3.57 -7.10 5.12
C TYR A 88 4.38 -8.40 5.24
N LEU A 89 5.62 -8.24 5.70
CA LEU A 89 6.58 -9.32 5.95
C LEU A 89 6.52 -9.70 7.43
N LYS A 90 5.66 -10.67 7.77
CA LYS A 90 5.41 -11.10 9.16
C LYS A 90 6.69 -11.43 9.92
N ASN A 91 7.61 -12.17 9.30
CA ASN A 91 8.87 -12.59 9.93
C ASN A 91 9.80 -11.43 10.29
N LEU A 92 9.66 -10.29 9.60
CA LEU A 92 10.47 -9.09 9.84
C LEU A 92 9.70 -8.02 10.61
N ASN A 93 8.40 -8.23 10.85
CA ASN A 93 7.47 -7.22 11.35
C ASN A 93 7.57 -5.89 10.59
N GLN A 94 7.76 -5.97 9.27
CA GLN A 94 8.01 -4.81 8.41
C GLN A 94 7.06 -4.79 7.23
N ARG A 95 6.82 -3.58 6.72
CA ARG A 95 6.07 -3.34 5.50
C ARG A 95 6.90 -2.45 4.56
N PRO A 96 7.80 -3.03 3.75
CA PRO A 96 8.54 -2.26 2.76
C PRO A 96 7.58 -1.57 1.80
N ASP A 97 7.97 -0.41 1.28
CA ASP A 97 7.19 0.30 0.27
C ASP A 97 6.97 -0.56 -0.99
N ILE A 98 8.01 -1.30 -1.39
CA ILE A 98 7.99 -2.23 -2.52
C ILE A 98 8.78 -3.48 -2.15
N LEU A 99 8.21 -4.64 -2.45
CA LEU A 99 8.90 -5.93 -2.42
C LEU A 99 9.08 -6.43 -3.85
N ILE A 100 10.32 -6.69 -4.25
CA ILE A 100 10.65 -7.30 -5.55
C ILE A 100 11.23 -8.68 -5.27
N GLU A 101 10.56 -9.71 -5.78
CA GLU A 101 11.04 -11.08 -5.72
C GLU A 101 11.75 -11.39 -7.05
N SER A 102 13.05 -11.67 -6.99
CA SER A 102 13.84 -12.04 -8.16
C SER A 102 14.51 -13.39 -7.97
N LYS A 103 14.45 -14.24 -9.00
CA LYS A 103 15.31 -15.44 -9.13
C LYS A 103 16.62 -15.16 -9.85
N LYS A 104 16.74 -13.99 -10.48
CA LYS A 104 17.96 -13.53 -11.18
C LYS A 104 18.68 -12.50 -10.30
N LYS A 105 20.02 -12.51 -10.28
CA LYS A 105 20.76 -11.33 -9.77
C LYS A 105 20.37 -10.13 -10.66
N LEU A 106 20.03 -9.02 -9.99
CA LEU A 106 19.66 -7.75 -10.62
C LEU A 106 20.79 -7.22 -11.51
#